data_AF-A0A6I1HPA8-F1
#
_entry.id   AF-A0A6I1HPA8-F1
#
_cell.length_a   1.000
_cell.length_b   1.000
_cell.length_c   1.000
_cell.angle_alpha   90.00
_cell.angle_beta   90.00
_cell.angle_gamma   90.00
#
_symmetry.space_group_name_H-M   'P 1'
#
loop_
_entity.id
_entity.type
_entity.pdbx_description
1 polymer ?
#
loop_
_entity_poly.entity_id
_entity_poly.type
_entity_poly.pdbx_seq_one_letter_code
_entity_poly.pdbx_strand_id
1 'polypeptide(L)' 'MPYICNMALSHKKEFNMSTDTKEAKMDKFIIRFDGKQREAIKSRAEKNRRSMNAELLALIDAGISVTDAAAADTRAA' A
#
# COMPACT_ATOMS: atom_id res chain seq x y z
N MET A 1 38.02 -15.46 47.03
CA MET A 1 39.13 -15.42 46.05
C MET A 1 39.47 -16.88 45.73
N PRO A 2 39.61 -17.33 44.46
CA PRO A 2 39.92 -16.61 43.21
C PRO A 2 38.88 -16.83 42.08
N TYR A 3 38.49 -15.83 41.27
CA TYR A 3 39.08 -15.22 40.05
C TYR A 3 38.57 -15.78 38.70
N ILE A 4 37.82 -14.91 37.99
CA ILE A 4 37.94 -14.51 36.57
C ILE A 4 37.84 -15.61 35.49
N CYS A 5 36.86 -15.50 34.57
CA CYS A 5 37.12 -14.92 33.23
C CYS A 5 35.87 -14.68 32.38
N ASN A 6 35.85 -13.48 31.78
CA ASN A 6 34.96 -13.02 30.71
C ASN A 6 35.11 -13.87 29.44
N MET A 7 34.00 -14.12 28.75
CA MET A 7 33.77 -14.07 27.28
C MET A 7 32.33 -14.56 27.07
N ALA A 8 31.42 -13.84 26.42
CA ALA A 8 31.55 -13.47 25.02
C ALA A 8 30.72 -12.23 24.69
N LEU A 9 31.37 -11.29 23.99
CA LEU A 9 30.68 -10.49 22.99
C LEU A 9 30.02 -11.42 21.98
N SER A 10 28.75 -11.19 21.65
CA SER A 10 28.33 -11.32 20.25
C SER A 10 26.98 -10.70 19.96
N HIS A 11 27.04 -9.59 19.23
CA HIS A 11 26.13 -9.24 18.14
C HIS A 11 24.63 -9.17 18.49
N LYS A 12 24.21 -8.11 19.20
CA LYS A 12 22.91 -7.49 18.90
C LYS A 12 23.05 -6.77 17.56
N LYS A 13 23.07 -7.56 16.48
CA LYS A 13 22.82 -7.05 15.14
C LYS A 13 21.33 -6.79 15.11
N GLU A 14 20.94 -5.54 15.36
CA GLU A 14 19.59 -5.07 15.03
C GLU A 14 19.40 -5.38 13.55
N PHE A 15 18.69 -6.48 13.27
CA PHE A 15 18.31 -6.85 11.93
C PHE A 15 17.19 -5.89 11.55
N ASN A 16 17.57 -4.67 11.15
CA ASN A 16 16.68 -3.75 10.48
C ASN A 16 16.37 -4.37 9.12
N MET A 17 15.29 -5.13 9.08
CA MET A 17 14.70 -5.68 7.88
C MET A 17 14.00 -4.53 7.14
N SER A 18 14.78 -3.58 6.64
CA SER A 18 14.29 -2.65 5.62
C SER A 18 14.10 -3.48 4.37
N THR A 19 12.86 -3.91 4.13
CA THR A 19 12.42 -4.44 2.84
C THR A 19 12.49 -3.31 1.81
N ASP A 20 13.71 -2.95 1.41
CA ASP A 20 14.02 -2.06 0.29
C ASP A 20 13.85 -2.85 -1.01
N THR A 21 12.65 -3.38 -1.20
CA THR A 21 12.31 -4.26 -2.31
C THR A 21 11.16 -3.65 -3.08
N LYS A 22 11.50 -2.83 -4.07
CA LYS A 22 10.66 -2.30 -5.16
C LYS A 22 9.53 -1.32 -4.80
N GLU A 23 8.98 -1.33 -3.59
CA GLU A 23 7.90 -0.41 -3.19
C GLU A 23 8.34 1.07 -3.20
N ALA A 24 9.63 1.33 -2.96
CA ALA A 24 10.19 2.69 -2.99
C ALA A 24 10.18 3.35 -4.38
N LYS A 25 10.02 2.57 -5.47
CA LYS A 25 10.03 3.07 -6.86
C LYS A 25 8.65 3.37 -7.45
N MET A 26 7.57 3.14 -6.71
CA MET A 26 6.21 3.44 -7.18
C MET A 26 5.92 4.93 -7.04
N ASP A 27 5.27 5.52 -8.04
CA ASP A 27 4.79 6.90 -7.97
C ASP A 27 3.77 7.04 -6.83
N LYS A 28 3.96 8.07 -6.00
CA LYS A 28 3.14 8.31 -4.81
C LYS A 28 2.22 9.50 -5.07
N PHE A 29 0.92 9.27 -4.94
CA PHE A 29 -0.10 10.30 -5.07
C PHE A 29 -0.77 10.57 -3.73
N ILE A 30 -0.89 11.86 -3.37
CA ILE A 30 -1.61 12.29 -2.17
C ILE A 30 -3.01 12.69 -2.59
N ILE A 31 -4.01 11.86 -2.25
CA ILE A 31 -5.42 12.15 -2.53
C ILE A 31 -6.06 12.74 -1.28
N ARG A 32 -6.72 13.89 -1.44
CA ARG A 32 -7.44 14.58 -0.36
C ARG A 32 -8.92 14.22 -0.45
N PHE A 33 -9.38 13.44 0.52
CA PHE A 33 -10.80 13.09 0.66
C PHE A 33 -11.47 14.00 1.69
N ASP A 34 -12.77 14.18 1.55
CA ASP A 34 -13.57 14.58 2.71
C ASP A 34 -13.61 13.44 3.76
N GLY A 35 -13.95 13.77 5.00
CA GLY A 35 -13.94 12.78 6.10
C GLY A 35 -14.86 11.59 5.85
N LYS A 36 -16.02 11.83 5.22
CA LYS A 36 -17.05 10.80 4.97
C LYS A 36 -16.62 9.83 3.87
N GLN A 37 -16.01 10.33 2.81
CA GLN A 37 -15.49 9.56 1.69
C GLN A 37 -14.40 8.60 2.14
N ARG A 38 -13.46 9.06 2.98
CA ARG A 38 -12.40 8.20 3.50
C ARG A 38 -12.95 7.04 4.33
N GLU A 39 -13.93 7.31 5.19
CA GLU A 39 -14.59 6.28 6.01
C GLU A 39 -15.35 5.28 5.14
N ALA A 40 -16.06 5.75 4.11
CA ALA A 40 -16.77 4.90 3.17
C ALA A 40 -15.82 3.95 2.42
N ILE A 41 -14.68 4.47 1.93
CA ILE A 41 -13.66 3.66 1.25
C ILE A 41 -13.03 2.65 2.22
N LYS A 42 -12.76 3.05 3.46
CA LYS A 42 -12.23 2.15 4.49
C LYS A 42 -13.18 0.99 4.76
N SER A 43 -14.47 1.28 5.01
CA SER A 43 -15.48 0.26 5.27
C SER A 43 -15.64 -0.70 4.08
N ARG A 44 -15.58 -0.17 2.85
CA ARG A 44 -15.62 -0.99 1.63
C ARG A 44 -14.39 -1.89 1.49
N ALA A 45 -13.20 -1.38 1.75
CA ALA A 45 -11.96 -2.15 1.70
C ALA A 45 -11.98 -3.31 2.72
N GLU A 46 -12.47 -3.06 3.94
CA GLU A 46 -12.65 -4.08 4.98
C GLU A 46 -13.62 -5.18 4.53
N LYS A 47 -14.78 -4.81 3.96
CA LYS A 47 -15.75 -5.77 3.39
C LYS A 47 -15.16 -6.62 2.27
N ASN A 48 -14.32 -6.01 1.44
CA ASN A 48 -13.67 -6.68 0.31
C ASN A 48 -12.41 -7.47 0.70
N ARG A 49 -12.01 -7.43 1.97
CA ARG A 49 -10.77 -8.04 2.49
C ARG A 49 -9.52 -7.56 1.74
N ARG A 50 -9.48 -6.25 1.42
CA ARG A 50 -8.39 -5.58 0.71
C ARG A 50 -7.77 -4.49 1.58
N SER A 51 -6.52 -4.13 1.30
CA SER A 51 -5.95 -2.89 1.84
C SER A 51 -6.65 -1.70 1.21
N MET A 52 -6.66 -0.55 1.90
CA MET A 52 -7.25 0.68 1.38
C MET A 52 -6.63 1.09 0.03
N ASN A 53 -5.31 0.91 -0.13
CA ASN A 53 -4.62 1.18 -1.39
C ASN A 53 -5.08 0.24 -2.51
N ALA A 54 -5.22 -1.06 -2.23
CA ALA A 54 -5.68 -2.03 -3.21
C ALA A 54 -7.14 -1.78 -3.64
N GLU A 55 -8.00 -1.32 -2.72
CA GLU A 55 -9.37 -0.95 -3.07
C GLU A 55 -9.42 0.31 -3.95
N LEU A 56 -8.59 1.32 -3.66
CA LEU A 56 -8.48 2.51 -4.50
C LEU A 56 -8.05 2.18 -5.92
N LEU A 57 -7.03 1.33 -6.08
CA LEU A 57 -6.58 0.90 -7.40
C LEU A 57 -7.69 0.17 -8.16
N ALA A 58 -8.40 -0.75 -7.50
CA ALA A 58 -9.51 -1.47 -8.12
C ALA A 58 -10.65 -0.54 -8.58
N LEU A 59 -10.94 0.52 -7.83
CA LEU A 59 -11.94 1.53 -8.21
C LEU A 59 -11.50 2.36 -9.40
N ILE A 60 -10.21 2.74 -9.45
CA ILE A 60 -9.63 3.49 -10.57
C ILE A 60 -9.66 2.64 -11.84
N ASP A 61 -9.22 1.38 -11.76
CA ASP A 61 -9.23 0.45 -12.91
C ASP A 61 -10.65 0.24 -13.47
N ALA A 62 -11.64 0.09 -12.59
CA ALA A 62 -13.04 -0.01 -12.98
C ALA A 62 -13.55 1.28 -13.64
N GLY A 63 -13.17 2.45 -13.11
CA GLY A 63 -13.54 3.73 -13.69
C GLY A 63 -12.96 3.94 -15.09
N ILE A 64 -11.67 3.64 -15.28
CA ILE A 64 -10.98 3.74 -16.58
C ILE A 64 -11.64 2.82 -17.61
N SER A 65 -11.94 1.58 -17.24
CA SER A 65 -12.57 0.61 -18.13
C SER A 65 -13.94 1.09 -18.64
N VAL A 66 -14.71 1.76 -17.78
CA VAL A 66 -16.03 2.32 -18.14
C VAL A 66 -15.87 3.55 -19.04
N THR A 67 -14.92 4.45 -18.73
CA THR A 67 -14.71 5.65 -19.56
C THR A 67 -14.17 5.32 -20.94
N ASP A 68 -13.32 4.31 -21.07
CA ASP A 68 -12.78 3.87 -22.35
C ASP A 68 -13.85 3.24 -23.23
N ALA A 69 -14.73 2.42 -22.64
CA ALA A 69 -15.90 1.87 -23.33
C ALA A 69 -16.82 3.00 -23.84
N ALA A 70 -17.13 3.99 -22.99
CA ALA A 70 -17.96 5.13 -23.38
C ALA A 70 -17.32 5.98 -24.49
N ALA A 71 -16.00 6.17 -24.46
CA ALA A 71 -15.29 6.90 -25.50
C ALA A 71 -15.29 6.16 -26.85
N ALA A 72 -15.21 4.83 -26.84
CA ALA A 72 -15.28 4.01 -28.06
C ALA A 72 -16.65 4.14 -28.75
N ASP A 73 -17.74 4.12 -27.98
CA ASP A 73 -19.10 4.26 -28.52
C ASP A 73 -19.30 5.62 -29.21
N THR A 74 -18.76 6.71 -28.66
CA THR A 74 -18.89 8.06 -29.25
C THR A 74 -18.09 8.28 -30.54
N ARG A 75 -17.07 7.47 -30.82
CA ARG A 75 -16.26 7.58 -32.06
C ARG A 75 -16.82 6.75 -33.22
N ALA A 76 -17.75 5.85 -32.95
CA ALA A 76 -18.38 4.99 -33.94
C ALA A 76 -19.69 5.59 -34.52
N ALA A 77 -20.15 6.72 -33.99
CA ALA A 77 -21.33 7.48 -34.43
C ALA A 77 -20.93 8.70 -35.26
#